data_AF-A0A385MQN9-F1
#
_entry.id   AF-A0A385MQN9-F1
#
_cell.length_a   1.000
_cell.length_b   1.000
_cell.length_c   1.000
_cell.angle_alpha   90.00
_cell.angle_beta   90.00
_cell.angle_gamma   90.00
#
_symmetry.space_group_name_H-M   'P 1'
#
loop_
_entity.id
_entity.type
_entity.pdbx_description
1 polymer ?
#
loop_
_entity_poly.entity_id
_entity_poly.type
_entity_poly.pdbx_seq_one_letter_code
_entity_poly.pdbx_strand_id
1 'polypeptide(L)'
;MRTEDKHYRAVPPPHVKAYPELLRRAGYATANVAKRDYQFGEPFSIWDVDVNGFMDEPDLAVWRKLPSGKPFFAMINLLSTHESRLAPRKTQETIEGPHAGFLKAMGGG
;
A
#
# COMPACT_ATOMS: atom_id res chain seq x y z
N MET A 1 -10.63 -0.76 9.61
CA MET A 1 -10.97 -2.14 10.01
C MET A 1 -9.90 -3.06 9.42
N ARG A 2 -8.91 -3.45 10.22
CA ARG A 2 -7.98 -4.54 9.88
C ARG A 2 -8.43 -5.70 10.74
N THR A 3 -9.26 -6.58 10.21
CA THR A 3 -9.48 -7.88 10.85
C THR A 3 -8.21 -8.69 10.61
N GLU A 4 -7.68 -9.33 11.66
CA GLU A 4 -6.60 -10.33 11.56
C GLU A 4 -7.10 -11.63 10.88
N ASP A 5 -8.00 -11.52 9.91
CA ASP A 5 -8.52 -12.66 9.16
C ASP A 5 -7.56 -12.98 8.02
N LYS A 6 -6.68 -13.95 8.29
CA LYS A 6 -5.83 -14.62 7.29
C LYS A 6 -6.64 -15.36 6.21
N HIS A 7 -7.97 -15.34 6.28
CA HIS A 7 -8.89 -16.04 5.39
C HIS A 7 -9.37 -15.24 4.16
N TYR A 8 -9.01 -13.96 4.04
CA TYR A 8 -9.47 -13.11 2.91
C TYR A 8 -8.48 -13.05 1.72
N ARG A 9 -7.43 -13.87 1.72
CA ARG A 9 -6.48 -13.90 0.60
C ARG A 9 -7.02 -14.78 -0.52
N ALA A 10 -7.33 -14.17 -1.66
CA ALA A 10 -7.64 -14.88 -2.88
C ALA A 10 -6.44 -15.73 -3.31
N VAL A 11 -6.71 -16.94 -3.79
CA VAL A 11 -5.71 -17.81 -4.44
C VAL A 11 -6.17 -17.97 -5.90
N PRO A 12 -5.74 -17.09 -6.81
CA PRO A 12 -6.13 -17.18 -8.21
C PRO A 12 -5.66 -18.52 -8.81
N PRO A 13 -6.44 -19.14 -9.73
CA PRO A 13 -6.00 -20.31 -10.46
C PRO A 13 -4.65 -20.07 -11.19
N PRO A 14 -3.80 -21.10 -11.40
CA PRO A 14 -2.45 -20.92 -11.93
C PRO A 14 -2.35 -20.25 -13.32
N HIS A 15 -3.42 -20.34 -14.12
CA HIS A 15 -3.49 -19.74 -15.45
C HIS A 15 -3.85 -18.25 -15.44
N VAL A 16 -4.37 -17.73 -14.32
CA VAL A 16 -4.68 -16.30 -14.15
C VAL A 16 -3.40 -15.56 -13.83
N LYS A 17 -2.95 -14.69 -14.74
CA LYS A 17 -1.71 -13.93 -14.62
C LYS A 17 -2.01 -12.45 -14.47
N ALA A 18 -1.25 -11.77 -13.61
CA ALA A 18 -1.32 -10.33 -13.51
C ALA A 18 -0.80 -9.70 -14.81
N TYR A 19 -1.45 -8.64 -15.30
CA TYR A 19 -1.02 -7.97 -16.52
C TYR A 19 0.48 -7.55 -16.50
N PRO A 20 1.03 -7.00 -15.40
CA PRO A 20 2.46 -6.71 -15.29
C PRO A 20 3.36 -7.95 -15.35
N GLU A 21 2.92 -9.10 -14.82
CA GLU A 21 3.65 -10.37 -14.94
C GLU A 21 3.83 -10.78 -16.41
N LEU A 22 2.79 -10.57 -17.23
CA LEU A 22 2.86 -10.82 -18.68
C LEU A 22 3.82 -9.85 -19.38
N LEU A 23 3.82 -8.57 -18.98
CA LEU A 23 4.73 -7.57 -19.54
C LEU A 23 6.20 -7.86 -19.19
N ARG A 24 6.48 -8.26 -17.95
CA ARG A 24 7.85 -8.67 -17.55
C ARG A 24 8.34 -9.86 -18.35
N ARG A 25 7.47 -10.85 -18.58
CA ARG A 25 7.79 -11.98 -19.47
C ARG A 25 8.09 -11.55 -20.91
N ALA A 26 7.50 -10.45 -21.37
CA ALA A 26 7.76 -9.87 -22.68
C ALA A 26 8.98 -8.91 -22.71
N GLY A 27 9.69 -8.74 -21.59
CA GLY A 27 10.91 -7.93 -21.51
C GLY A 27 10.72 -6.49 -21.01
N TYR A 28 9.52 -6.11 -20.58
CA TYR A 28 9.27 -4.79 -20.00
C TYR A 28 9.75 -4.71 -18.55
N ALA A 29 10.24 -3.54 -18.15
CA ALA A 29 10.40 -3.18 -16.75
C ALA A 29 9.04 -2.70 -16.20
N THR A 30 8.68 -3.11 -14.98
CA THR A 30 7.36 -2.81 -14.41
C THR A 30 7.44 -2.17 -13.03
N ALA A 31 6.70 -1.09 -12.82
CA ALA A 31 6.61 -0.38 -11.54
C ALA A 31 5.17 -0.26 -11.05
N ASN A 32 4.99 -0.37 -9.73
CA ASN A 32 3.79 0.05 -9.02
C ASN A 32 4.15 1.05 -7.92
N VAL A 33 3.29 2.05 -7.74
CA VAL A 33 3.38 2.97 -6.60
C VAL A 33 2.05 3.09 -5.85
N ALA A 34 2.14 3.06 -4.53
CA ALA A 34 1.04 3.14 -3.57
C ALA A 34 0.13 1.90 -3.54
N LYS A 35 -1.12 2.02 -3.98
CA LYS A 35 -2.16 1.01 -3.72
C LYS A 35 -2.02 -0.23 -4.61
N ARG A 36 -2.10 -1.44 -4.02
CA ARG A 36 -2.09 -2.74 -4.74
C ARG A 36 -3.49 -3.35 -4.79
N ASP A 37 -4.08 -3.62 -3.62
CA ASP A 37 -5.48 -4.04 -3.43
C ASP A 37 -5.95 -5.25 -4.26
N TYR A 38 -5.03 -6.14 -4.65
CA TYR A 38 -5.34 -7.32 -5.46
C TYR A 38 -5.83 -8.51 -4.65
N GLN A 39 -5.73 -8.46 -3.32
CA GLN A 39 -6.22 -9.46 -2.37
C GLN A 39 -5.59 -10.86 -2.50
N PHE A 40 -4.58 -11.06 -3.33
CA PHE A 40 -3.79 -12.30 -3.42
C PHE A 40 -2.34 -12.15 -2.94
N GLY A 41 -2.04 -11.08 -2.18
CA GLY A 41 -0.71 -10.77 -1.69
C GLY A 41 0.16 -10.03 -2.71
N GLU A 42 1.47 -10.12 -2.54
CA GLU A 42 2.47 -9.36 -3.31
C GLU A 42 3.51 -10.30 -3.95
N PRO A 43 3.14 -11.07 -4.99
CA PRO A 43 4.09 -11.95 -5.66
C PRO A 43 5.21 -11.15 -6.32
N PHE A 44 6.46 -11.58 -6.10
CA PHE A 44 7.66 -10.96 -6.69
C PHE A 44 7.68 -11.01 -8.24
N SER A 45 6.82 -11.83 -8.85
CA SER A 45 6.69 -11.98 -10.30
C SER A 45 5.97 -10.81 -10.98
N ILE A 46 5.27 -9.95 -10.24
CA ILE A 46 4.42 -8.90 -10.83
C ILE A 46 5.22 -7.62 -11.12
N TRP A 47 6.04 -7.14 -10.17
CA TRP A 47 6.69 -5.83 -10.27
C TRP A 47 8.21 -5.94 -10.13
N ASP A 48 8.96 -5.12 -10.87
CA ASP A 48 10.39 -4.91 -10.65
C ASP A 48 10.62 -3.85 -9.56
N VAL A 49 9.76 -2.82 -9.53
CA VAL A 49 9.74 -1.79 -8.48
C VAL A 49 8.34 -1.70 -7.91
N ASP A 50 8.21 -1.87 -6.60
CA ASP A 50 6.94 -1.73 -5.89
C ASP A 50 7.16 -0.96 -4.60
N VAL A 51 6.68 0.29 -4.55
CA VAL A 51 7.03 1.24 -3.49
C VAL A 51 5.81 2.01 -3.00
N ASN A 52 5.92 2.51 -1.77
CA ASN A 52 4.89 3.30 -1.07
C ASN A 52 3.64 2.45 -0.75
N GLY A 53 3.09 2.64 0.44
CA GLY A 53 1.85 1.99 0.87
C GLY A 53 0.62 2.86 0.64
N PHE A 54 -0.54 2.33 1.03
CA PHE A 54 -1.84 3.03 0.94
C PHE A 54 -1.87 4.39 1.66
N MET A 55 -1.04 4.59 2.70
CA MET A 55 -1.02 5.83 3.47
C MET A 55 -0.02 6.87 2.95
N ASP A 56 0.83 6.48 2.00
CA ASP A 56 1.92 7.30 1.49
C ASP A 56 1.49 8.03 0.22
N GLU A 57 2.02 9.23 0.00
CA GLU A 57 1.80 9.94 -1.26
C GLU A 57 2.54 9.20 -2.39
N PRO A 58 1.91 8.99 -3.56
CA PRO A 58 2.56 8.28 -4.65
C PRO A 58 3.71 9.10 -5.25
N ASP A 59 4.89 8.48 -5.38
CA ASP A 59 5.99 9.01 -6.18
C ASP A 59 5.65 8.94 -7.68
N LEU A 60 5.28 10.08 -8.25
CA LEU A 60 4.92 10.20 -9.66
C LEU A 60 6.12 9.97 -10.62
N ALA A 61 7.35 9.98 -10.10
CA ALA A 61 8.56 9.72 -10.84
C ALA A 61 9.12 8.30 -10.65
N VAL A 62 8.31 7.36 -10.14
CA VAL A 62 8.71 5.95 -9.87
C VAL A 62 9.36 5.27 -11.08
N TRP A 63 8.97 5.63 -12.31
CA TRP A 63 9.54 5.10 -13.54
C TRP A 63 11.05 5.34 -13.68
N ARG A 64 11.60 6.36 -13.02
CA ARG A 64 13.06 6.64 -13.01
C ARG A 64 13.87 5.61 -12.22
N LYS A 65 13.22 4.84 -11.35
CA LYS A 65 13.86 3.79 -10.54
C LYS A 65 13.90 2.45 -11.26
N LEU A 66 13.26 2.35 -12.43
CA LEU A 66 13.26 1.11 -13.21
C LEU A 66 14.61 0.86 -13.90
N PRO A 67 14.95 -0.42 -14.16
CA PRO A 67 16.13 -0.78 -14.94
C PRO A 67 16.18 -0.02 -16.28
N SER A 68 17.37 0.51 -16.61
CA SER A 68 17.60 1.19 -17.88
C SER A 68 17.67 0.21 -19.05
N GLY A 69 17.45 0.73 -20.27
CA GLY A 69 17.60 -0.05 -21.50
C GLY A 69 16.44 -1.00 -21.83
N LYS A 70 15.30 -0.88 -21.13
CA LYS A 70 14.07 -1.65 -21.41
C LYS A 70 12.88 -0.70 -21.60
N PRO A 71 11.87 -1.07 -22.42
CA PRO A 71 10.58 -0.40 -22.37
C PRO A 71 9.95 -0.63 -20.99
N PHE A 72 9.09 0.27 -20.54
CA PHE A 72 8.52 0.18 -19.20
C PHE A 72 7.00 0.34 -19.16
N PHE A 73 6.43 -0.18 -18.07
CA PHE A 73 5.05 0.06 -17.65
C PHE A 73 5.06 0.49 -16.18
N ALA A 74 4.45 1.64 -15.88
CA ALA A 74 4.37 2.16 -14.51
C ALA A 74 2.91 2.41 -14.13
N MET A 75 2.46 1.75 -13.06
CA MET A 75 1.14 1.93 -12.46
C MET A 75 1.23 2.94 -11.33
N ILE A 76 0.62 4.10 -11.53
CA ILE A 76 0.59 5.19 -10.56
C ILE A 76 -0.81 5.29 -9.97
N ASN A 77 -0.96 4.84 -8.72
CA ASN A 77 -2.25 4.86 -8.04
C ASN A 77 -2.41 6.20 -7.31
N LEU A 78 -3.22 7.09 -7.89
CA LEU A 78 -3.59 8.34 -7.25
C LEU A 78 -4.56 8.07 -6.11
N LEU A 79 -4.21 8.55 -4.92
CA LEU A 79 -5.01 8.35 -3.70
C LEU A 79 -5.90 9.56 -3.37
N SER A 80 -5.89 10.61 -4.21
CA SER A 80 -6.46 11.92 -3.92
C SER A 80 -7.95 11.91 -3.61
N THR A 81 -8.72 11.01 -4.23
CA THR A 81 -10.19 10.93 -4.07
C THR A 81 -10.65 9.82 -3.13
N HIS A 82 -9.75 9.13 -2.45
CA HIS A 82 -10.13 8.05 -1.55
C HIS A 82 -10.93 8.61 -0.36
N GLU A 83 -12.04 7.98 0.00
CA GLU A 83 -12.96 8.44 1.06
C GLU A 83 -12.26 8.65 2.40
N SER A 84 -11.20 7.88 2.69
CA SER A 84 -10.37 8.07 3.89
C SER A 84 -9.63 9.41 3.94
N ARG A 85 -9.57 10.17 2.83
CA ARG A 85 -9.04 11.54 2.77
C ARG A 85 -10.13 12.60 3.00
N LEU A 86 -11.41 12.22 3.08
CA LEU A 86 -12.51 13.12 3.46
C LEU A 86 -12.58 13.36 4.98
N ALA A 87 -12.04 12.43 5.77
CA ALA A 87 -11.88 12.64 7.21
C ALA A 87 -10.80 13.72 7.44
N PRO A 88 -11.11 14.81 8.18
CA PRO A 88 -10.13 15.83 8.50
C PRO A 88 -8.96 15.19 9.26
N ARG A 89 -7.74 15.57 8.88
CA ARG A 89 -6.49 15.07 9.47
C ARG A 89 -6.22 15.76 10.82
N LYS A 90 -7.18 15.75 11.75
CA LYS A 90 -7.04 16.08 13.19
C LYS A 90 -8.17 15.33 13.92
N THR A 91 -7.88 14.49 14.91
CA THR A 91 -7.27 14.91 16.18
C THR A 91 -6.35 13.84 16.77
N GLN A 92 -5.04 14.05 16.73
CA GLN A 92 -4.21 13.79 17.92
C GLN A 92 -4.56 14.90 18.91
N GLU A 93 -5.77 14.85 19.47
CA GLU A 93 -6.06 15.63 20.66
C GLU A 93 -5.52 14.83 21.84
N THR A 94 -4.45 15.39 22.37
CA THR A 94 -4.00 15.34 23.75
C THR A 94 -4.94 14.58 24.68
N ILE A 95 -4.41 13.56 25.36
CA ILE A 95 -5.05 12.94 26.53
C ILE A 95 -5.03 13.98 27.66
N GLU A 96 -5.85 15.01 27.57
CA GLU A 96 -6.07 16.02 28.62
C GLU A 96 -7.58 16.24 28.76
N GLY A 97 -8.29 15.14 29.00
CA GLY A 97 -9.66 15.15 29.51
C GLY A 97 -9.68 14.92 31.03
N PRO A 98 -10.75 15.31 31.74
CA PRO A 98 -10.82 15.33 33.20
C PRO A 98 -10.73 13.95 33.88
N HIS A 99 -10.64 12.86 33.10
CA HIS A 99 -10.43 11.49 33.57
C HIS A 99 -8.97 11.01 33.47
N ALA A 100 -8.02 11.84 33.01
CA ALA A 100 -6.59 11.49 32.96
C ALA A 100 -5.95 11.24 34.35
N GLY A 101 -6.64 11.62 35.43
CA GLY A 101 -6.18 11.40 36.81
C GLY A 101 -6.28 9.96 37.32
N PHE A 102 -7.07 9.08 36.69
CA PHE A 102 -7.36 7.75 37.27
C PHE A 102 -6.29 6.69 37.02
N LEU A 103 -5.41 6.88 36.01
CA LEU A 103 -4.34 5.93 35.68
C LEU A 103 -2.96 6.31 36.24
N LYS A 104 -2.79 7.53 36.79
CA LYS A 104 -1.51 7.95 37.40
C LYS A 104 -1.38 7.56 38.89
N ALA A 105 -2.44 7.04 39.52
CA ALA A 105 -2.45 6.66 40.93
C ALA A 105 -2.19 5.15 41.20
N MET A 106 -1.99 4.33 40.17
CA MET A 106 -1.81 2.86 40.32
C MET A 106 -0.49 2.35 39.72
N GLY A 107 0.51 3.22 39.57
CA GLY A 107 1.83 2.87 39.03
C GLY A 107 3.00 3.45 39.82
N GLY A 108 2.80 3.68 41.12
CA GLY A 108 3.88 4.00 42.06
C GLY A 108 4.50 2.73 42.61
N GLY A 109 5.71 2.42 42.13
CA GLY A 109 6.64 1.43 42.65
C GLY A 109 8.03 1.79 42.15
#